data_AF-I9VZU1-F1
#
_entry.id   AF-I9VZU1-F1
#
_cell.length_a   1.000
_cell.length_b   1.000
_cell.length_c   1.000
_cell.angle_alpha   90.00
_cell.angle_beta   90.00
_cell.angle_gamma   90.00
#
_symmetry.space_group_name_H-M   'P 1'
#
loop_
_entity.id
_entity.type
_entity.pdbx_description
1 polymer ?
#
loop_
_entity_poly.entity_id
_entity_poly.type
_entity_poly.pdbx_seq_one_letter_code
_entity_poly.pdbx_strand_id
1 'polypeptide(L)'
;MERFKYRKSLVRLTVDNIITTRRNSRVDLYLRIRKVESRFPPDCLIIARLGFSKERIGHGTHLIRFLTGIAQKYSFNHIGIECANDKSGSFAQKLGFYTIDGENYAIIVANLIYHFFNGIN
;
A
#
# COMPACT_ATOMS: atom_id res chain seq x y z
N MET A 1 -36.26 18.55 -2.59
CA MET A 1 -36.27 17.07 -2.71
C MET A 1 -34.92 16.53 -2.24
N GLU A 2 -34.82 16.08 -0.99
CA GLU A 2 -33.57 15.56 -0.36
C GLU A 2 -33.70 14.08 0.06
N ARG A 3 -34.53 13.27 -0.60
CA ARG A 3 -35.04 12.04 0.03
C ARG A 3 -34.16 10.79 -0.04
N PHE A 4 -33.02 10.80 -0.75
CA PHE A 4 -32.18 9.60 -0.94
C PHE A 4 -30.66 9.87 -1.09
N LYS A 5 -30.05 10.67 -0.18
CA LYS A 5 -28.58 10.83 -0.14
C LYS A 5 -27.91 9.63 0.55
N TYR A 6 -27.91 8.46 -0.08
CA TYR A 6 -27.12 7.34 0.40
C TYR A 6 -25.64 7.66 0.23
N ARG A 7 -24.92 7.86 1.34
CA ARG A 7 -23.45 8.00 1.33
C ARG A 7 -22.86 6.68 0.84
N LYS A 8 -22.51 6.62 -0.45
CA LYS A 8 -21.84 5.45 -1.03
C LYS A 8 -20.49 5.28 -0.34
N SER A 9 -20.20 4.05 0.10
CA SER A 9 -18.89 3.71 0.67
C SER A 9 -17.78 4.15 -0.29
N LEU A 10 -16.77 4.82 0.25
CA LEU A 10 -15.58 5.21 -0.50
C LEU A 10 -14.71 4.00 -0.85
N VAL A 11 -14.90 2.87 -0.15
CA VAL A 11 -14.13 1.64 -0.31
C VAL A 11 -15.06 0.52 -0.76
N ARG A 12 -14.62 -0.31 -1.71
CA ARG A 12 -15.28 -1.57 -2.06
C ARG A 12 -14.25 -2.69 -2.16
N LEU A 13 -14.67 -3.88 -1.74
CA LEU A 13 -13.98 -5.13 -2.05
C LEU A 13 -14.44 -5.61 -3.43
N THR A 14 -13.52 -6.06 -4.28
CA THR A 14 -13.85 -6.74 -5.53
C THR A 14 -13.85 -8.27 -5.33
N VAL A 15 -14.36 -9.00 -6.32
CA VAL A 15 -14.37 -10.48 -6.32
C VAL A 15 -12.96 -11.08 -6.21
N ASP A 16 -11.93 -10.35 -6.63
CA ASP A 16 -10.53 -10.79 -6.63
C ASP A 16 -9.77 -10.40 -5.34
N ASN A 17 -10.47 -10.21 -4.21
CA ASN A 17 -9.89 -9.76 -2.94
C ASN A 17 -9.12 -8.44 -3.02
N ILE A 18 -9.59 -7.54 -3.88
CA ILE A 18 -8.98 -6.22 -4.08
C ILE A 18 -9.78 -5.18 -3.32
N ILE A 19 -9.09 -4.41 -2.48
CA ILE A 19 -9.68 -3.28 -1.78
C ILE A 19 -9.37 -2.03 -2.62
N THR A 20 -10.39 -1.51 -3.30
CA THR A 20 -10.27 -0.31 -4.10
C THR A 20 -11.06 0.84 -3.51
N THR A 21 -10.48 2.04 -3.56
CA THR A 21 -11.21 3.27 -3.26
C THR A 21 -11.84 3.85 -4.52
N ARG A 22 -13.04 4.42 -4.40
CA ARG A 22 -13.60 5.26 -5.46
C ARG A 22 -12.73 6.51 -5.58
N ARG A 23 -11.97 6.59 -6.68
CA ARG A 23 -11.12 7.74 -7.01
C ARG A 23 -11.90 9.03 -6.85
N ASN A 24 -11.39 9.92 -6.01
CA ASN A 24 -11.95 11.25 -5.81
C ASN A 24 -10.81 12.22 -5.52
N SER A 25 -11.11 13.51 -5.42
CA SER A 25 -10.10 14.56 -5.17
C SER A 25 -9.34 14.40 -3.84
N ARG A 26 -9.83 13.58 -2.90
CA ARG A 26 -9.24 13.38 -1.58
C ARG A 26 -8.32 12.16 -1.52
N VAL A 27 -8.66 11.08 -2.21
CA VAL A 27 -7.94 9.79 -2.13
C VAL A 27 -7.99 9.04 -3.45
N ASP A 28 -6.83 8.56 -3.90
CA ASP A 28 -6.67 7.59 -4.99
C ASP A 28 -5.80 6.43 -4.48
N LEU A 29 -6.47 5.40 -3.94
CA LEU A 29 -5.82 4.23 -3.34
C LEU A 29 -6.41 2.93 -3.89
N TYR A 30 -5.53 2.03 -4.32
CA TYR A 30 -5.86 0.68 -4.77
C TYR A 30 -4.92 -0.32 -4.12
N LEU A 31 -5.47 -1.16 -3.24
CA LEU A 31 -4.77 -2.22 -2.54
C LEU A 31 -5.22 -3.57 -3.10
N ARG A 32 -4.26 -4.43 -3.42
CA ARG A 32 -4.52 -5.75 -3.99
C ARG A 32 -3.86 -6.82 -3.13
N ILE A 33 -4.64 -7.84 -2.79
CA ILE A 33 -4.13 -9.06 -2.18
C ILE A 33 -4.16 -10.13 -3.28
N ARG A 34 -3.00 -10.48 -3.84
CA ARG A 34 -2.91 -11.54 -4.88
C ARG A 34 -2.67 -12.90 -4.22
N LYS A 35 -3.35 -13.94 -4.72
CA LYS A 35 -3.18 -15.35 -4.31
C LYS A 35 -2.48 -16.22 -5.39
N VAL A 36 -2.23 -15.68 -6.58
CA VAL A 36 -1.66 -16.37 -7.75
C VAL A 36 -0.24 -15.87 -8.03
N GLU A 37 0.54 -16.62 -8.81
CA GLU A 37 1.86 -16.24 -9.32
C GLU A 37 1.91 -14.77 -9.75
N SER A 38 2.86 -14.06 -9.15
CA SER A 38 3.19 -12.69 -9.45
C SER A 38 4.71 -12.55 -9.34
N ARG A 39 5.27 -11.45 -9.85
CA ARG A 39 6.69 -11.14 -9.64
C ARG A 39 7.01 -10.82 -8.17
N PHE A 40 5.99 -10.56 -7.35
CA PHE A 40 6.16 -10.35 -5.92
C PHE A 40 6.36 -11.68 -5.18
N PRO A 41 7.05 -11.65 -4.03
CA PRO A 41 7.15 -12.80 -3.14
C PRO A 41 5.76 -13.35 -2.76
N PRO A 42 5.68 -14.63 -2.35
CA PRO A 42 4.47 -15.16 -1.75
C PRO A 42 4.05 -14.34 -0.50
N ASP A 43 2.76 -14.35 -0.20
CA ASP A 43 2.16 -13.66 0.95
C ASP A 43 2.48 -12.16 0.99
N CYS A 44 2.35 -11.50 -0.16
CA CYS A 44 2.61 -10.07 -0.33
C CYS A 44 1.32 -9.24 -0.35
N LEU A 45 1.28 -8.20 0.49
CA LEU A 45 0.28 -7.14 0.42
C LEU A 45 0.73 -6.09 -0.61
N ILE A 46 0.07 -6.06 -1.77
CA ILE A 46 0.52 -5.24 -2.92
C ILE A 46 -0.28 -3.94 -3.00
N ILE A 47 0.44 -2.83 -3.11
CA ILE A 47 -0.09 -1.49 -3.36
C ILE A 47 0.07 -1.21 -4.85
N ALA A 48 -1.01 -1.32 -5.63
CA ALA A 48 -0.95 -1.11 -7.09
C ALA A 48 -1.25 0.31 -7.53
N ARG A 49 -1.88 1.11 -6.65
CA ARG A 49 -2.02 2.55 -6.88
C ARG A 49 -2.06 3.29 -5.57
N LEU A 50 -1.22 4.31 -5.47
CA LEU A 50 -1.17 5.21 -4.33
C LEU A 50 -0.96 6.64 -4.82
N GLY A 51 -1.89 7.53 -4.48
CA GLY A 51 -1.78 8.96 -4.74
C GLY A 51 -2.28 9.80 -3.57
N PHE A 52 -1.47 10.78 -3.17
CA PHE A 52 -1.86 11.82 -2.21
C PHE A 52 -1.85 13.18 -2.89
N SER A 53 -2.88 13.98 -2.66
CA SER A 53 -2.95 15.35 -3.20
C SER A 53 -1.91 16.29 -2.57
N LYS A 54 -1.51 16.02 -1.32
CA LYS A 54 -0.43 16.72 -0.63
C LYS A 54 0.77 15.78 -0.49
N GLU A 55 1.87 16.14 -1.14
CA GLU A 55 3.12 15.39 -1.10
C GLU A 55 4.07 15.92 -0.01
N ARG A 56 5.06 15.11 0.38
CA ARG A 56 6.16 15.48 1.30
C ARG A 56 5.77 15.91 2.72
N ILE A 57 4.57 15.58 3.17
CA ILE A 57 4.10 15.81 4.55
C ILE A 57 3.92 14.51 5.37
N GLY A 58 4.58 13.43 4.94
CA GLY A 58 4.61 12.16 5.66
C GLY A 58 3.42 11.21 5.43
N HIS A 59 2.43 11.56 4.59
CA HIS A 59 1.27 10.70 4.32
C HIS A 59 1.64 9.30 3.81
N GLY A 60 2.60 9.20 2.87
CA GLY A 60 3.10 7.92 2.38
C GLY A 60 3.71 7.07 3.50
N THR A 61 4.62 7.65 4.29
CA THR A 61 5.24 6.97 5.43
C THR A 61 4.21 6.51 6.45
N HIS A 62 3.21 7.34 6.75
CA HIS A 62 2.13 6.98 7.67
C HIS A 62 1.30 5.81 7.16
N LEU A 63 0.99 5.80 5.85
CA LEU A 63 0.29 4.69 5.23
C LEU A 63 1.11 3.39 5.31
N ILE A 64 2.40 3.42 4.99
CA ILE A 64 3.25 2.21 5.05
C ILE A 64 3.35 1.70 6.48
N ARG A 65 3.48 2.58 7.48
CA ARG A 65 3.44 2.19 8.90
C ARG A 65 2.11 1.54 9.27
N PHE A 66 0.98 2.10 8.84
CA PHE A 66 -0.34 1.50 9.06
C PHE A 66 -0.44 0.12 8.40
N LEU A 67 -0.03 0.00 7.13
CA LEU A 67 -0.05 -1.27 6.39
C LEU A 67 0.90 -2.30 6.99
N THR A 68 2.00 -1.88 7.62
CA THR A 68 2.92 -2.77 8.36
C THR A 68 2.19 -3.45 9.53
N GLY A 69 1.39 -2.71 10.30
CA GLY A 69 0.58 -3.29 11.38
C GLY A 69 -0.51 -4.23 10.85
N ILE A 70 -1.12 -3.90 9.72
CA ILE A 70 -2.10 -4.78 9.05
C ILE A 70 -1.42 -6.06 8.53
N ALA A 71 -0.25 -5.92 7.90
CA ALA A 71 0.52 -7.04 7.39
C ALA A 71 0.92 -8.00 8.51
N GLN A 72 1.40 -7.47 9.63
CA GLN A 72 1.69 -8.25 10.84
C GLN A 72 0.43 -8.97 11.36
N LYS A 73 -0.69 -8.26 11.50
CA LYS A 73 -1.94 -8.81 12.02
C LYS A 73 -2.47 -9.99 11.20
N TYR A 74 -2.31 -9.93 9.88
CA TYR A 74 -2.83 -10.95 8.96
C TYR A 74 -1.73 -11.86 8.38
N SER A 75 -0.54 -11.88 8.97
CA SER A 75 0.57 -12.77 8.60
C SER A 75 1.04 -12.62 7.15
N PHE A 76 0.99 -11.41 6.60
CA PHE A 76 1.69 -11.09 5.35
C PHE A 76 3.18 -10.93 5.64
N ASN A 77 4.01 -11.60 4.85
CA ASN A 77 5.47 -11.56 5.01
C ASN A 77 6.09 -10.38 4.26
N HIS A 78 5.39 -9.87 3.24
CA HIS A 78 5.91 -8.82 2.36
C HIS A 78 4.89 -7.71 2.13
N ILE A 79 5.39 -6.50 1.91
CA ILE A 79 4.63 -5.40 1.30
C ILE A 79 5.27 -5.07 -0.04
N GLY A 80 4.43 -4.92 -1.06
CA GLY A 80 4.84 -4.63 -2.43
C GLY A 80 4.27 -3.31 -2.93
N ILE A 81 5.01 -2.61 -3.79
CA ILE A 81 4.54 -1.47 -4.57
C ILE A 81 4.66 -1.86 -6.05
N GLU A 82 3.53 -1.88 -6.76
CA GLU A 82 3.43 -2.28 -8.17
C GLU A 82 3.39 -1.06 -9.08
N CYS A 83 4.10 -1.11 -10.21
CA CYS A 83 4.16 -0.05 -11.23
C CYS A 83 4.49 1.33 -10.65
N ALA A 84 5.56 1.41 -9.86
CA ALA A 84 6.01 2.65 -9.25
C ALA A 84 6.58 3.61 -10.32
N ASN A 85 6.09 4.85 -10.34
CA ASN A 85 6.77 5.95 -11.02
C ASN A 85 8.00 6.43 -10.23
N ASP A 86 8.80 7.33 -10.81
CA ASP A 86 10.03 7.87 -10.21
C ASP A 86 9.86 8.36 -8.76
N LYS A 87 8.75 9.05 -8.46
CA LYS A 87 8.48 9.56 -7.10
C LYS A 87 8.22 8.41 -6.13
N SER A 88 7.33 7.48 -6.50
CA SER A 88 7.02 6.31 -5.66
C SER A 88 8.20 5.34 -5.54
N GLY A 89 9.01 5.19 -6.59
CA GLY A 89 10.23 4.38 -6.56
C GLY A 89 11.28 4.98 -5.63
N SER A 90 11.54 6.29 -5.73
CA SER A 90 12.42 7.01 -4.80
C SER A 90 11.92 6.90 -3.35
N PHE A 91 10.61 7.02 -3.14
CA PHE A 91 9.99 6.81 -1.83
C PHE A 91 10.19 5.38 -1.30
N ALA A 92 9.98 4.37 -2.14
CA ALA A 92 10.16 2.96 -1.79
C ALA A 92 11.61 2.67 -1.39
N GLN A 93 12.58 3.09 -2.21
CA GLN A 93 14.00 2.91 -1.93
C GLN A 93 14.42 3.61 -0.63
N LYS A 94 13.91 4.82 -0.37
CA LYS A 94 14.18 5.55 0.88
C LYS A 94 13.69 4.80 2.13
N LEU A 95 12.63 4.02 2.02
CA LEU A 95 12.11 3.17 3.10
C LEU A 95 12.76 1.76 3.13
N GLY A 96 13.75 1.50 2.27
CA GLY A 96 14.49 0.25 2.24
C GLY A 96 13.84 -0.86 1.40
N PHE A 97 12.88 -0.55 0.54
CA PHE A 97 12.35 -1.53 -0.40
C PHE A 97 13.40 -1.84 -1.46
N TYR A 98 13.57 -3.12 -1.78
CA TYR A 98 14.40 -3.56 -2.90
C TYR A 98 13.57 -3.55 -4.19
N THR A 99 14.25 -3.31 -5.31
CA THR A 99 13.64 -3.37 -6.64
C THR A 99 13.60 -4.83 -7.13
N ILE A 100 12.49 -5.22 -7.75
CA ILE A 100 12.30 -6.53 -8.38
C ILE A 100 12.72 -6.47 -9.84
N ASP A 101 12.26 -5.44 -10.57
CA ASP A 101 12.43 -5.31 -12.03
C ASP A 101 12.52 -3.85 -12.51
N GLY A 102 12.85 -2.92 -11.61
CA GLY A 102 12.94 -1.48 -11.90
C GLY A 102 11.66 -0.70 -11.59
N GLU A 103 10.49 -1.32 -11.75
CA GLU A 103 9.18 -0.68 -11.54
C GLU A 103 8.43 -1.24 -10.34
N ASN A 104 8.71 -2.49 -9.96
CA ASN A 104 8.09 -3.15 -8.82
C ASN A 104 9.07 -3.24 -7.65
N TYR A 105 8.57 -2.99 -6.44
CA TYR A 105 9.39 -2.91 -5.23
C TYR A 105 8.79 -3.75 -4.12
N ALA A 106 9.62 -4.43 -3.34
CA ALA A 106 9.16 -5.21 -2.19
C ALA A 106 10.05 -5.01 -0.96
N ILE A 107 9.48 -5.30 0.21
CA ILE A 107 10.21 -5.32 1.47
C ILE A 107 9.62 -6.40 2.38
N ILE A 108 10.49 -7.00 3.19
CA ILE A 108 10.09 -7.93 4.25
C ILE A 108 9.45 -7.12 5.38
N VAL A 109 8.26 -7.55 5.82
CA VAL A 109 7.48 -6.86 6.86
C VAL A 109 8.26 -6.75 8.18
N ALA A 110 9.07 -7.75 8.52
CA ALA A 110 9.95 -7.70 9.68
C ALA A 110 10.90 -6.49 9.68
N ASN A 111 11.42 -6.08 8.52
CA ASN A 111 12.30 -4.90 8.41
C ASN A 111 11.52 -3.60 8.68
N LEU A 112 10.28 -3.52 8.19
CA LEU A 112 9.40 -2.39 8.46
C LEU A 112 8.94 -2.36 9.93
N ILE A 113 8.70 -3.53 10.55
CA ILE A 113 8.39 -3.62 11.97
C ILE A 113 9.58 -3.11 12.79
N TYR A 114 10.78 -3.56 12.46
CA TYR A 114 12.00 -3.06 13.09
C TYR A 114 12.11 -1.55 12.93
N HIS A 115 11.90 -1.03 11.72
CA HIS A 115 11.99 0.41 11.44
C HIS A 115 10.93 1.26 12.15
N PHE A 116 9.67 0.84 12.19
CA PHE A 116 8.56 1.66 12.70
C PHE A 116 8.15 1.40 14.15
N PHE A 117 8.41 0.21 14.68
CA PHE A 117 7.87 -0.24 15.96
C PHE A 117 8.95 -0.70 16.95
N ASN A 118 10.11 -1.17 16.50
CA ASN A 118 11.17 -1.68 17.39
C ASN A 118 12.50 -0.92 17.30
N GLY A 119 12.58 0.15 16.51
CA GLY A 119 13.79 0.92 16.29
C GLY A 119 14.01 1.98 17.36
N ILE A 120 15.12 1.85 18.08
CA ILE A 120 15.70 2.74 19.09
C ILE A 120 15.58 4.22 18.65
N ASN A 121 14.89 5.03 19.47
CA ASN A 121 15.21 6.45 19.61
C ASN A 121 16.36 6.58 20.61
#